data_AF-A0A9D6DKZ8-F1
#
_entry.id   AF-A0A9D6DKZ8-F1
#
_cell.length_a   1.000
_cell.length_b   1.000
_cell.length_c   1.000
_cell.angle_alpha   90.00
_cell.angle_beta   90.00
_cell.angle_gamma   90.00
#
_symmetry.space_group_name_H-M   'P 1'
#
loop_
_entity.id
_entity.type
_entity.pdbx_description
1 polymer ?
#
loop_
_entity_poly.entity_id
_entity_poly.type
_entity_poly.pdbx_seq_one_letter_code
_entity_poly.pdbx_strand_id
1 'polypeptide(L)'
;RLVAGAGPLSNLLLAAVFSAVLLLMPLSALERIAIAGATFMPDRAFEALATPLMSFGFFISQIIFINILLGIFNLVPIPPLDGSKVLFSLFPRGAEEFRYVLERYGLFLLLLFIFFGFGLITPVIRALFLFMSGAGIFF
;
A
#
# COMPACT_ATOMS: atom_id res chain seq x y z
N ARG A 1 -18.79 -2.99 13.61
CA ARG A 1 -18.68 -4.32 12.96
C ARG A 1 -17.22 -4.49 12.54
N LEU A 2 -16.50 -5.44 13.15
CA LEU A 2 -15.05 -5.70 12.97
C LEU A 2 -14.65 -6.05 11.52
N VAL A 3 -15.63 -6.31 10.65
CA VAL A 3 -15.44 -6.68 9.24
C VAL A 3 -14.81 -5.55 8.40
N ALA A 4 -14.96 -4.28 8.80
CA ALA A 4 -14.40 -3.15 8.05
C ALA A 4 -12.86 -3.16 7.95
N GLY A 5 -12.16 -3.72 8.94
CA GLY A 5 -10.70 -3.82 8.90
C GLY A 5 -10.19 -4.99 8.04
N ALA A 6 -11.06 -5.92 7.64
CA ALA A 6 -10.64 -7.15 6.97
C ALA A 6 -10.05 -6.91 5.58
N GLY A 7 -10.56 -5.91 4.85
CA GLY A 7 -10.02 -5.52 3.54
C GLY A 7 -8.57 -5.04 3.63
N PRO A 8 -8.28 -3.93 4.35
CA PRO A 8 -6.92 -3.46 4.56
C PRO A 8 -5.99 -4.52 5.13
N LEU A 9 -6.45 -5.29 6.11
CA LEU A 9 -5.66 -6.35 6.72
C LEU A 9 -5.31 -7.46 5.73
N SER A 10 -6.25 -7.90 4.90
CA SER A 10 -6.00 -8.92 3.87
C SER A 10 -4.93 -8.48 2.88
N ASN A 11 -4.98 -7.23 2.43
CA ASN A 11 -3.94 -6.67 1.55
C ASN A 11 -2.57 -6.66 2.23
N LEU A 12 -2.47 -6.18 3.48
CA LEU A 12 -1.21 -6.16 4.21
C LEU A 12 -0.67 -7.58 4.49
N LEU A 13 -1.55 -8.55 4.77
CA LEU A 13 -1.18 -9.95 4.90
C LEU A 13 -0.65 -10.53 3.58
N LEU A 14 -1.31 -10.22 2.45
CA LEU A 14 -0.85 -10.68 1.14
C LEU A 14 0.52 -10.08 0.79
N ALA A 15 0.72 -8.79 1.07
CA ALA A 15 2.04 -8.16 0.96
C ALA A 15 3.09 -8.86 1.82
N ALA A 16 2.76 -9.26 3.05
CA ALA A 16 3.68 -9.96 3.95
C ALA A 16 4.05 -11.37 3.45
N VAL A 17 3.07 -12.10 2.90
CA VAL A 17 3.32 -13.42 2.31
C VAL A 17 4.27 -13.30 1.11
N PHE A 18 4.02 -12.38 0.19
CA PHE A 18 4.88 -12.18 -0.98
C PHE A 18 6.24 -11.57 -0.61
N SER A 19 6.31 -10.74 0.44
CA SER A 19 7.57 -10.29 1.03
C SER A 19 8.40 -11.46 1.52
N ALA A 20 7.82 -12.43 2.23
CA ALA A 20 8.54 -13.63 2.64
C ALA A 20 9.07 -14.41 1.43
N VAL A 21 8.27 -14.55 0.36
CA VAL A 21 8.73 -15.19 -0.90
C VAL A 21 9.93 -14.44 -1.48
N LEU A 22 9.87 -13.12 -1.61
CA LEU A 22 10.97 -12.31 -2.13
C LEU A 22 12.22 -12.36 -1.23
N LEU A 23 12.06 -12.38 0.09
CA LEU A 23 13.15 -12.48 1.06
C LEU A 23 13.86 -13.84 1.02
N LEU A 24 13.13 -14.93 0.71
CA LEU A 24 13.70 -16.27 0.56
C LEU A 24 14.40 -16.51 -0.79
N MET A 25 14.17 -15.66 -1.79
CA MET A 25 14.88 -15.76 -3.07
C MET A 25 16.39 -15.54 -2.88
N PRO A 26 17.25 -16.23 -3.66
CA PRO A 26 18.71 -16.09 -3.60
C PRO A 26 19.18 -14.81 -4.33
N LEU A 27 18.66 -13.66 -3.91
CA LEU A 27 19.00 -12.34 -4.42
C LEU A 27 20.01 -11.64 -3.50
N SER A 28 21.07 -11.11 -4.08
CA SER A 28 22.02 -10.20 -3.43
C SER A 28 21.35 -8.89 -3.02
N ALA A 29 21.98 -8.14 -2.11
CA ALA A 29 21.48 -6.85 -1.68
C ALA A 29 21.34 -5.86 -2.86
N LEU A 30 22.26 -5.89 -3.82
CA LEU A 30 22.24 -5.02 -5.00
C LEU A 30 21.04 -5.34 -5.90
N GLU A 31 20.74 -6.61 -6.13
CA GLU A 31 19.58 -7.02 -6.93
C GLU A 31 18.26 -6.63 -6.26
N ARG A 32 18.17 -6.73 -4.93
CA ARG A 32 17.00 -6.28 -4.17
C ARG A 32 16.79 -4.78 -4.29
N ILE A 33 17.88 -3.99 -4.22
CA ILE A 33 17.85 -2.55 -4.42
C ILE A 33 17.42 -2.20 -5.86
N ALA A 34 17.95 -2.90 -6.87
CA ALA A 34 17.59 -2.70 -8.26
C ALA A 34 16.09 -2.98 -8.50
N ILE A 35 15.59 -4.11 -7.99
CA ILE A 35 14.18 -4.48 -8.05
C ILE A 35 13.29 -3.44 -7.37
N ALA A 36 13.62 -3.05 -6.12
CA ALA A 36 12.86 -2.06 -5.38
C ALA A 36 12.89 -0.67 -6.04
N GLY A 37 14.02 -0.28 -6.62
CA GLY A 37 14.18 0.95 -7.38
C GLY A 37 13.30 0.96 -8.64
N ALA A 38 13.29 -0.13 -9.39
CA ALA A 38 12.45 -0.30 -10.59
C ALA A 38 10.94 -0.19 -10.30
N THR A 39 10.49 -0.52 -9.08
CA THR A 39 9.08 -0.38 -8.68
C THR A 39 8.61 1.08 -8.67
N PHE A 40 9.48 2.02 -8.30
CA PHE A 40 9.14 3.44 -8.23
C PHE A 40 9.67 4.26 -9.42
N MET A 41 10.65 3.71 -10.14
CA MET A 41 11.32 4.37 -11.25
C MET A 41 11.19 3.50 -12.50
N PRO A 42 10.17 3.73 -13.35
CA PRO A 42 9.94 2.92 -14.55
C PRO A 42 11.15 2.86 -15.49
N ASP A 43 11.94 3.93 -15.55
CA ASP A 43 13.16 3.99 -16.36
C ASP A 43 14.23 2.98 -15.91
N ARG A 44 14.17 2.49 -14.67
CA ARG A 44 15.05 1.44 -14.12
C ARG A 44 14.50 0.03 -14.31
N ALA A 45 13.35 -0.15 -14.95
CA ALA A 45 12.75 -1.47 -15.15
C ALA A 45 13.68 -2.42 -15.93
N PHE A 46 14.52 -1.91 -16.83
CA PHE A 46 15.47 -2.73 -17.59
C PHE A 46 16.47 -3.48 -16.68
N GLU A 47 16.92 -2.87 -15.59
CA GLU A 47 17.82 -3.51 -14.63
C GLU A 47 17.14 -4.69 -13.92
N ALA A 48 15.88 -4.50 -13.53
CA ALA A 48 15.09 -5.52 -12.85
C ALA A 48 14.64 -6.67 -13.78
N LEU A 49 14.77 -6.49 -15.10
CA LEU A 49 14.44 -7.49 -16.12
C LEU A 49 15.67 -8.20 -16.70
N ALA A 50 16.86 -7.94 -16.16
CA ALA A 50 18.13 -8.42 -16.73
C ALA A 50 18.30 -9.95 -16.69
N THR A 51 17.72 -10.62 -15.69
CA THR A 51 17.79 -12.08 -15.54
C THR A 51 16.41 -12.66 -15.20
N PRO A 52 16.13 -13.94 -15.52
CA PRO A 52 14.85 -14.56 -15.17
C PRO A 52 14.53 -14.49 -13.67
N LEU A 53 15.55 -14.61 -12.82
CA LEU A 53 15.41 -14.51 -11.37
C LEU A 53 15.00 -13.10 -10.94
N MET A 54 15.67 -12.07 -11.49
CA MET A 54 15.33 -10.67 -11.19
C MET A 54 13.95 -10.30 -11.74
N SER A 55 13.60 -10.74 -12.95
CA SER A 55 12.28 -10.52 -13.54
C SER A 55 11.17 -11.11 -12.67
N PHE A 56 11.38 -12.30 -12.12
CA PHE A 56 10.44 -12.92 -11.19
C PHE A 56 10.38 -12.14 -9.87
N GLY A 57 11.53 -11.76 -9.31
CA GLY A 57 11.58 -10.91 -8.11
C GLY A 57 10.88 -9.56 -8.30
N PHE A 58 11.02 -8.95 -9.47
CA PHE A 58 10.33 -7.72 -9.85
C PHE A 58 8.82 -7.92 -9.91
N PHE A 59 8.35 -8.99 -10.54
CA PHE A 59 6.93 -9.33 -10.54
C PHE A 59 6.38 -9.48 -9.11
N ILE A 60 7.07 -10.20 -8.23
CA ILE A 60 6.69 -10.32 -6.82
C ILE A 60 6.68 -8.95 -6.11
N SER A 61 7.68 -8.10 -6.39
CA SER A 61 7.73 -6.75 -5.82
C SER A 61 6.52 -5.89 -6.21
N GLN A 62 5.99 -6.04 -7.42
CA GLN A 62 4.75 -5.35 -7.83
C GLN A 62 3.55 -5.81 -7.01
N ILE A 63 3.46 -7.10 -6.72
CA ILE A 63 2.39 -7.65 -5.87
C ILE A 63 2.47 -7.04 -4.46
N ILE A 64 3.67 -6.98 -3.88
CA ILE A 64 3.90 -6.35 -2.57
C ILE A 64 3.47 -4.88 -2.61
N PHE A 65 3.94 -4.12 -3.61
CA PHE A 65 3.64 -2.69 -3.73
C PHE A 65 2.14 -2.42 -3.87
N ILE A 66 1.44 -3.12 -4.79
CA ILE A 66 0.01 -2.94 -5.02
C ILE A 66 -0.79 -3.26 -3.75
N ASN A 67 -0.42 -4.31 -3.02
CA ASN A 67 -1.11 -4.67 -1.78
C ASN A 67 -0.85 -3.67 -0.66
N ILE A 68 0.37 -3.16 -0.50
CA ILE A 68 0.63 -2.08 0.46
C ILE A 68 -0.16 -0.84 0.08
N LEU A 69 -0.13 -0.44 -1.20
CA LEU A 69 -0.87 0.70 -1.72
C LEU A 69 -2.37 0.57 -1.42
N LEU A 70 -2.99 -0.55 -1.79
CA LEU A 70 -4.41 -0.80 -1.55
C LEU A 70 -4.74 -0.90 -0.05
N GLY A 71 -3.86 -1.50 0.74
CA GLY A 71 -4.02 -1.62 2.20
C GLY A 71 -4.03 -0.25 2.87
N ILE A 72 -3.01 0.57 2.60
CA ILE A 72 -2.88 1.92 3.19
C ILE A 72 -3.94 2.87 2.64
N PHE A 73 -4.22 2.84 1.34
CA PHE A 73 -5.28 3.66 0.75
C PHE A 73 -6.64 3.34 1.38
N ASN A 74 -6.97 2.07 1.58
CA ASN A 74 -8.23 1.69 2.23
C ASN A 74 -8.30 2.03 3.73
N LEU A 75 -7.19 2.36 4.39
CA LEU A 75 -7.20 2.86 5.78
C LEU A 75 -7.53 4.35 5.90
N VAL A 76 -7.50 5.09 4.79
CA VAL A 76 -7.83 6.52 4.79
C VAL A 76 -9.31 6.69 5.22
N PRO A 77 -9.62 7.55 6.21
CA PRO A 77 -10.94 7.64 6.80
C PRO A 77 -11.92 8.49 5.96
N ILE A 78 -12.06 8.16 4.67
CA ILE A 78 -12.90 8.88 3.70
C ILE A 78 -13.84 7.86 3.02
N PRO A 79 -15.18 7.99 3.11
CA PRO A 79 -16.08 7.11 2.39
C PRO A 79 -15.85 7.17 0.86
N PRO A 80 -15.97 6.06 0.11
CA PRO A 80 -16.45 4.73 0.51
C PRO A 80 -15.36 3.79 1.09
N LEU A 81 -14.16 4.29 1.36
CA LEU A 81 -13.03 3.46 1.83
C LEU A 81 -13.34 2.78 3.16
N ASP A 82 -12.70 1.64 3.39
CA ASP A 82 -12.94 0.84 4.59
C ASP A 82 -12.54 1.56 5.90
N GLY A 83 -11.56 2.47 5.83
CA GLY A 83 -11.12 3.31 6.95
C GLY A 83 -12.22 4.20 7.52
N SER A 84 -13.17 4.66 6.69
CA SER A 84 -14.31 5.45 7.21
C SER A 84 -15.26 4.58 8.02
N LYS A 85 -15.45 3.31 7.64
CA LYS A 85 -16.28 2.35 8.40
C LYS A 85 -15.62 1.99 9.73
N VAL A 86 -14.28 1.88 9.75
CA VAL A 86 -13.51 1.72 10.98
C VAL A 86 -13.68 2.95 11.88
N LEU A 87 -13.51 4.16 11.33
CA LEU A 87 -13.72 5.42 12.06
C LEU A 87 -15.13 5.49 12.66
N PHE A 88 -16.17 5.22 11.87
CA PHE A 88 -17.56 5.27 12.34
C PHE A 88 -17.87 4.22 13.41
N SER A 89 -17.15 3.10 13.44
CA SER A 89 -17.31 2.11 14.50
C SER A 89 -16.77 2.56 15.85
N LEU A 90 -15.89 3.58 15.86
CA LEU A 90 -15.33 4.17 17.07
C LEU A 90 -16.15 5.38 17.57
N PHE A 91 -17.11 5.89 16.78
CA PHE A 91 -17.88 7.06 17.15
C PHE A 91 -18.97 6.77 18.18
N PRO A 92 -19.16 7.67 19.17
CA PRO A 92 -20.32 7.62 20.06
C PRO A 92 -21.60 7.91 19.27
N ARG A 93 -22.74 7.40 19.76
CA ARG A 93 -24.07 7.41 19.11
C ARG A 93 -24.60 8.79 18.66
N GLY A 94 -23.94 9.90 19.01
CA GLY A 94 -24.32 11.26 18.64
C GLY A 94 -23.67 11.82 17.36
N ALA A 95 -22.77 11.08 16.70
CA ALA A 95 -22.03 11.57 15.52
C ALA A 95 -22.71 11.27 14.17
N GLU A 96 -24.00 10.93 14.16
CA GLU A 96 -24.73 10.53 12.94
C GLU A 96 -24.81 11.65 11.89
N GLU A 97 -24.97 12.91 12.32
CA GLU A 97 -24.94 14.06 11.40
C GLU A 97 -23.60 14.20 10.69
N PHE A 98 -22.50 14.03 11.40
CA PHE A 98 -21.16 14.07 10.82
C PHE A 98 -20.91 12.91 9.86
N ARG A 99 -21.40 11.71 10.22
CA ARG A 99 -21.37 10.55 9.33
C ARG A 99 -22.16 10.80 8.05
N TYR A 100 -23.37 11.35 8.15
CA TYR A 100 -24.22 11.68 7.00
C TYR A 100 -23.52 12.66 6.05
N VAL A 101 -22.88 13.71 6.58
CA VAL A 101 -22.12 14.67 5.78
C VAL A 101 -20.95 13.98 5.07
N LEU A 102 -20.17 13.15 5.78
CA LEU A 102 -19.05 12.42 5.19
C LEU A 102 -19.49 11.42 4.12
N GLU A 103 -20.59 10.70 4.32
CA GLU A 103 -21.11 9.76 3.32
C GLU A 103 -21.64 10.51 2.09
N ARG A 104 -22.33 11.64 2.27
CA ARG A 104 -22.88 12.47 1.18
C ARG A 104 -21.78 13.07 0.30
N TYR A 105 -20.70 13.57 0.89
CA TYR A 105 -19.60 14.20 0.16
C TYR A 105 -18.39 13.28 -0.04
N GLY A 106 -18.49 12.01 0.36
CA GLY A 106 -17.36 11.07 0.42
C GLY A 106 -16.60 10.96 -0.89
N LEU A 107 -17.31 10.79 -2.01
CA LEU A 107 -16.67 10.72 -3.33
C LEU A 107 -15.89 12.00 -3.69
N PHE A 108 -16.43 13.18 -3.38
CA PHE A 108 -15.74 14.45 -3.62
C PHE A 108 -14.50 14.59 -2.73
N LEU A 109 -14.62 14.23 -1.45
CA LEU A 109 -13.50 14.21 -0.52
C LEU A 109 -12.41 13.20 -0.95
N LEU A 110 -12.82 12.05 -1.49
CA LEU A 110 -11.91 11.04 -2.02
C LEU A 110 -11.15 11.57 -3.23
N LEU A 111 -11.84 12.23 -4.17
CA LEU A 111 -11.18 12.84 -5.33
C LEU A 111 -10.20 13.93 -4.88
N LEU A 112 -10.62 14.82 -3.97
CA LEU A 112 -9.75 15.83 -3.40
C LEU A 112 -8.52 15.18 -2.74
N PHE A 113 -8.71 14.10 -2.00
CA PHE A 113 -7.61 13.34 -1.41
C PHE A 113 -6.69 12.74 -2.47
N ILE A 114 -7.20 12.12 -3.53
CA ILE A 114 -6.37 11.53 -4.59
C ILE A 114 -5.48 12.59 -5.26
N PHE A 115 -6.02 13.78 -5.57
CA PHE A 115 -5.26 14.81 -6.27
C PHE A 115 -4.34 15.63 -5.37
N PHE A 116 -4.74 15.90 -4.13
CA PHE A 116 -4.04 16.84 -3.25
C PHE A 116 -3.50 16.21 -1.97
N GLY A 117 -4.13 15.15 -1.48
CA GLY A 117 -3.80 14.48 -0.21
C GLY A 117 -2.99 13.19 -0.36
N PHE A 118 -2.88 12.61 -1.55
CA PHE A 118 -2.25 11.29 -1.74
C PHE A 118 -0.78 11.28 -1.32
N GLY A 119 -0.09 12.41 -1.48
CA GLY A 119 1.28 12.62 -0.99
C GLY A 119 1.45 12.44 0.52
N LEU A 120 0.37 12.51 1.31
CA LEU A 120 0.41 12.26 2.76
C LEU A 120 0.63 10.79 3.10
N ILE A 121 0.16 9.86 2.26
CA ILE A 121 0.29 8.42 2.49
C ILE A 121 1.47 7.79 1.75
N THR A 122 2.00 8.47 0.72
CA THR A 122 3.15 7.99 -0.07
C THR A 122 4.39 7.65 0.78
N PRO A 123 4.80 8.44 1.79
CA PRO A 123 5.94 8.09 2.64
C PRO A 123 5.74 6.79 3.40
N VAL A 124 4.52 6.53 3.88
CA VAL A 124 4.16 5.30 4.60
C VAL A 124 4.23 4.10 3.66
N ILE A 125 3.64 4.22 2.46
CA ILE A 125 3.70 3.17 1.43
C ILE A 125 5.16 2.85 1.06
N ARG A 126 5.97 3.88 0.81
CA ARG A 126 7.38 3.73 0.46
C ARG A 126 8.18 3.08 1.58
N ALA A 127 8.02 3.53 2.83
CA ALA A 127 8.73 2.97 3.97
C ALA A 127 8.40 1.49 4.19
N LEU A 128 7.11 1.13 4.16
CA LEU A 128 6.67 -0.26 4.28
C LEU A 128 7.20 -1.11 3.12
N PHE A 129 7.13 -0.62 1.90
CA PHE A 129 7.63 -1.36 0.74
C PHE A 129 9.15 -1.58 0.81
N LEU A 130 9.94 -0.57 1.16
CA LEU A 130 11.40 -0.69 1.29
C LEU A 130 11.80 -1.68 2.39
N PHE A 131 11.08 -1.66 3.51
CA PHE A 131 11.24 -2.63 4.58
C PHE A 131 10.90 -4.05 4.10
N MET A 132 9.74 -4.25 3.48
CA MET A 132 9.24 -5.56 3.07
C MET A 132 9.98 -6.15 1.86
N SER A 133 10.56 -5.33 1.00
CA SER A 133 11.37 -5.80 -0.14
C SER A 133 12.78 -6.24 0.26
N GLY A 134 13.24 -5.87 1.47
CA GLY A 134 14.60 -6.14 1.92
C GLY A 134 15.66 -5.28 1.24
N ALA A 135 15.26 -4.21 0.53
CA ALA A 135 16.19 -3.25 -0.08
C ALA A 135 16.88 -2.32 0.95
N GLY A 136 16.40 -2.33 2.21
CA GLY A 136 16.88 -1.44 3.28
C GLY A 136 16.29 -0.03 3.17
N ILE A 137 16.50 0.79 4.21
CA ILE A 137 16.03 2.20 4.28
C ILE A 137 16.99 3.14 3.53
N PHE A 138 17.89 2.62 2.70
CA PHE A 138 18.96 3.40 2.09
C PHE A 138 18.46 4.16 0.85
N PHE A 139 17.55 5.13 1.02
CA PHE A 139 17.30 6.29 0.13
C PHE A 139 16.44 7.35 0.82
#